data_AF-A0AAW1MYN3-F1
#
_entry.id   AF-A0AAW1MYN3-F1
#
_cell.length_a   1.000
_cell.length_b   1.000
_cell.length_c   1.000
_cell.angle_alpha   90.00
_cell.angle_beta   90.00
_cell.angle_gamma   90.00
#
_symmetry.space_group_name_H-M   'P 1'
#
loop_
_entity.id
_entity.type
_entity.pdbx_description
1 polymer ?
#
loop_
_entity_poly.entity_id
_entity_poly.type
_entity_poly.pdbx_seq_one_letter_code
_entity_poly.pdbx_strand_id
1 'polypeptide(L)'
;MDAGRYKRACIIENCTTDVLEGIIAAGAGYSCLEEVMTALDIPCISSKTFIEHQGKVYEAFYATCSMEMEKAGKEELRLAKEAGDVDERGRGVRFRTAITKAIAYRSRESKSKEEKIAELKNDILNGHKHIFGELPIEAEKVKVKKKKLPN
;
A
#
# COMPACT_ATOMS: atom_id res chain seq x y z
N MET A 1 -43.27 15.76 -13.63
CA MET A 1 -42.36 14.85 -12.91
C MET A 1 -42.43 15.21 -11.44
N ASP A 2 -42.62 14.21 -10.58
CA ASP A 2 -43.04 14.41 -9.18
C ASP A 2 -41.83 14.63 -8.27
N ALA A 3 -41.79 15.73 -7.51
CA ALA A 3 -40.64 16.12 -6.68
C ALA A 3 -40.26 15.06 -5.64
N GLY A 4 -41.22 14.22 -5.21
CA GLY A 4 -40.99 13.08 -4.32
C GLY A 4 -40.21 11.93 -4.98
N ARG A 5 -40.32 11.74 -6.30
CA ARG A 5 -39.55 10.72 -7.03
C ARG A 5 -38.10 11.14 -7.25
N TYR A 6 -37.86 12.44 -7.47
CA TYR A 6 -36.51 12.98 -7.64
C TYR A 6 -35.69 12.91 -6.34
N LYS A 7 -36.31 13.23 -5.19
CA LYS A 7 -35.65 13.10 -3.88
C LYS A 7 -35.27 11.66 -3.56
N ARG A 8 -36.13 10.67 -3.83
CA ARG A 8 -35.80 9.25 -3.62
C ARG A 8 -34.67 8.78 -4.53
N ALA A 9 -34.69 9.15 -5.81
CA ALA A 9 -33.61 8.78 -6.74
C ALA A 9 -32.25 9.34 -6.29
N CYS A 10 -32.21 10.60 -5.84
CA CYS A 10 -30.97 11.23 -5.37
C CYS A 10 -30.46 10.61 -4.05
N ILE A 11 -31.36 10.22 -3.12
CA ILE A 11 -30.97 9.51 -1.89
C ILE A 11 -30.36 8.14 -2.21
N ILE A 12 -30.93 7.41 -3.17
CA ILE A 12 -30.45 6.08 -3.58
C ILE A 12 -29.08 6.17 -4.27
N GLU A 13 -28.89 7.18 -5.13
CA GLU A 13 -27.63 7.40 -5.85
C GLU A 13 -26.48 7.79 -4.90
N ASN A 14 -26.77 8.63 -3.90
CA ASN A 14 -25.79 9.00 -2.88
C ASN A 14 -25.44 7.81 -1.97
N CYS A 15 -26.45 7.06 -1.51
CA CYS A 15 -26.24 5.88 -0.67
C CYS A 15 -25.38 4.81 -1.38
N THR A 16 -25.53 4.65 -2.69
CA THR A 16 -24.73 3.74 -3.49
C THR A 16 -23.25 4.15 -3.54
N THR A 17 -22.98 5.46 -3.57
CA THR A 17 -21.61 6.00 -3.59
C THR A 17 -20.96 5.90 -2.21
N ASP A 18 -21.72 6.14 -1.13
CA ASP A 18 -21.22 6.03 0.24
C ASP A 18 -20.82 4.58 0.59
N VAL A 19 -21.65 3.60 0.19
CA VAL A 19 -21.34 2.16 0.39
C VAL A 19 -20.10 1.77 -0.43
N LEU A 20 -19.98 2.27 -1.66
CA LEU A 20 -18.80 2.04 -2.51
C LEU A 20 -17.51 2.54 -1.83
N GLU A 21 -17.51 3.78 -1.35
CA GLU A 21 -16.35 4.38 -0.68
C GLU A 21 -15.97 3.61 0.59
N GLY A 22 -16.97 3.20 1.38
CA GLY A 22 -16.76 2.37 2.57
C GLY A 22 -16.13 1.01 2.25
N ILE A 23 -16.60 0.33 1.19
CA ILE A 23 -16.04 -0.96 0.75
C ILE A 23 -14.59 -0.80 0.27
N ILE A 24 -14.30 0.24 -0.52
CA ILE A 24 -12.93 0.50 -0.99
C ILE A 24 -12.01 0.85 0.17
N ALA A 25 -12.47 1.68 1.12
CA ALA A 25 -11.72 2.05 2.32
C ALA A 25 -11.43 0.84 3.23
N ALA A 26 -12.36 -0.12 3.31
CA ALA A 26 -12.16 -1.38 4.02
C ALA A 26 -11.23 -2.37 3.28
N GLY A 27 -10.79 -2.05 2.06
CA GLY A 27 -9.95 -2.94 1.23
C GLY A 27 -10.70 -4.12 0.62
N ALA A 28 -12.04 -4.09 0.62
CA ALA A 28 -12.86 -5.15 0.10
C ALA A 28 -13.07 -5.04 -1.43
N GLY A 29 -13.30 -6.20 -2.07
CA GLY A 29 -13.49 -6.29 -3.52
C GLY A 29 -14.95 -6.09 -3.96
N TYR A 30 -15.16 -6.09 -5.27
CA TYR A 30 -16.49 -5.90 -5.89
C TYR A 30 -17.53 -6.92 -5.42
N SER A 31 -17.15 -8.19 -5.19
CA SER A 31 -18.09 -9.21 -4.70
C SER A 31 -18.73 -8.83 -3.38
N CYS A 32 -17.97 -8.20 -2.47
CA CYS A 32 -18.51 -7.74 -1.18
C CYS A 32 -19.48 -6.57 -1.37
N LEU A 33 -19.22 -5.66 -2.31
CA LEU A 33 -20.17 -4.61 -2.67
C LEU A 33 -21.48 -5.20 -3.20
N GLU A 34 -21.40 -6.16 -4.12
CA GLU A 34 -22.58 -6.80 -4.71
C GLU A 34 -23.44 -7.51 -3.64
N GLU A 35 -22.80 -8.19 -2.68
CA GLU A 35 -23.48 -8.83 -1.54
C GLU A 35 -24.23 -7.81 -0.67
N VAL A 36 -23.57 -6.71 -0.28
CA VAL A 36 -24.17 -5.66 0.57
C VAL A 36 -25.32 -4.97 -0.15
N MET A 37 -25.13 -4.61 -1.42
CA MET A 37 -26.15 -3.93 -2.23
C MET A 37 -27.37 -4.84 -2.46
N THR A 38 -27.16 -6.14 -2.68
CA THR A 38 -28.25 -7.13 -2.80
C THR A 38 -28.99 -7.29 -1.47
N ALA A 39 -28.29 -7.33 -0.34
CA ALA A 39 -28.92 -7.44 0.98
C ALA A 39 -29.77 -6.21 1.34
N LEU A 40 -29.40 -5.04 0.83
CA LEU A 40 -30.12 -3.77 1.03
C LEU A 40 -31.22 -3.52 -0.01
N ASP A 41 -31.39 -4.41 -1.00
CA ASP A 41 -32.31 -4.24 -2.14
C ASP A 41 -32.04 -2.94 -2.94
N ILE A 42 -30.76 -2.59 -3.10
CA ILE A 42 -30.30 -1.40 -3.85
C ILE A 42 -29.61 -1.86 -5.14
N PRO A 43 -29.91 -1.26 -6.31
CA PRO A 43 -29.22 -1.56 -7.55
C PRO A 43 -27.70 -1.35 -7.43
N CYS A 44 -26.92 -2.40 -7.73
CA CYS A 44 -25.46 -2.36 -7.67
C CYS A 44 -24.86 -1.63 -8.88
N ILE A 45 -23.76 -0.90 -8.67
CA ILE A 45 -22.98 -0.30 -9.75
C ILE A 45 -22.25 -1.38 -10.55
N SER A 46 -21.90 -1.10 -11.80
CA SER A 46 -21.11 -2.05 -12.58
C SER A 46 -19.67 -2.18 -12.07
N SER A 47 -19.12 -3.40 -12.16
CA SER A 47 -17.70 -3.70 -11.84
C SER A 47 -16.70 -2.74 -12.51
N LYS A 48 -16.98 -2.31 -13.75
CA LYS A 48 -16.14 -1.32 -14.44
C LYS A 48 -16.08 0.02 -13.68
N THR A 49 -17.21 0.49 -13.18
CA THR A 49 -17.32 1.77 -12.45
C THR A 49 -16.68 1.67 -11.06
N PHE A 50 -16.80 0.51 -10.42
CA PHE A 50 -16.09 0.19 -9.17
C PHE A 50 -14.58 0.32 -9.34
N ILE A 51 -14.00 -0.34 -10.35
CA ILE A 51 -12.56 -0.31 -10.62
C ILE A 51 -12.07 1.13 -10.90
N GLU A 52 -12.89 1.95 -11.56
CA GLU A 52 -12.56 3.36 -11.79
C GLU A 52 -12.52 4.18 -10.50
N HIS A 53 -13.43 3.95 -9.55
CA HIS A 53 -13.41 4.61 -8.23
C HIS A 53 -12.25 4.11 -7.37
N GLN A 54 -12.06 2.78 -7.30
CA GLN A 54 -10.95 2.16 -6.59
C GLN A 54 -9.60 2.70 -7.08
N GLY A 55 -9.44 2.87 -8.40
CA GLY A 55 -8.22 3.46 -8.97
C GLY A 55 -7.94 4.88 -8.48
N LYS A 56 -8.96 5.74 -8.39
CA LYS A 56 -8.78 7.13 -7.88
C LYS A 56 -8.36 7.14 -6.42
N VAL A 57 -9.01 6.32 -5.60
CA VAL A 57 -8.68 6.18 -4.17
C VAL A 57 -7.24 5.68 -4.03
N TYR A 58 -6.84 4.66 -4.78
CA TYR A 58 -5.48 4.12 -4.74
C TYR A 58 -4.40 5.11 -5.19
N GLU A 59 -4.65 5.93 -6.21
CA GLU A 59 -3.72 7.00 -6.59
C GLU A 59 -3.51 8.00 -5.44
N ALA A 60 -4.59 8.39 -4.76
CA ALA A 60 -4.50 9.30 -3.61
C ALA A 60 -3.78 8.66 -2.40
N PHE A 61 -4.05 7.38 -2.13
CA PHE A 61 -3.31 6.61 -1.12
C PHE A 61 -1.82 6.53 -1.46
N TYR A 62 -1.48 6.19 -2.71
CA TYR A 62 -0.08 6.07 -3.14
C TYR A 62 0.66 7.41 -3.03
N ALA A 63 0.03 8.50 -3.49
CA ALA A 63 0.60 9.84 -3.37
C ALA A 63 0.84 10.23 -1.89
N THR A 64 -0.13 9.96 -1.01
CA THR A 64 -0.03 10.26 0.42
C THR A 64 1.05 9.42 1.09
N CYS A 65 1.06 8.10 0.85
CA CYS A 65 2.08 7.21 1.37
C CYS A 65 3.49 7.62 0.89
N SER A 66 3.66 7.94 -0.39
CA SER A 66 4.95 8.37 -0.92
C SER A 66 5.43 9.67 -0.28
N MET A 67 4.52 10.63 -0.06
CA MET A 67 4.85 11.88 0.61
C MET A 67 5.26 11.65 2.06
N GLU A 68 4.51 10.84 2.81
CA GLU A 68 4.83 10.55 4.22
C GLU A 68 6.12 9.73 4.36
N MET A 69 6.38 8.79 3.45
CA MET A 69 7.66 8.06 3.39
C MET A 69 8.84 9.00 3.09
N GLU A 70 8.66 10.01 2.24
CA GLU A 70 9.69 11.01 1.97
C GLU A 70 9.96 11.90 3.21
N LYS A 71 8.90 12.34 3.90
CA LYS A 71 9.02 13.11 5.15
C LYS A 71 9.72 12.30 6.23
N ALA A 72 9.29 11.06 6.46
CA ALA A 72 9.91 10.13 7.40
C ALA A 72 11.39 9.91 7.05
N GLY A 73 11.72 9.69 5.77
CA GLY A 73 13.10 9.50 5.34
C GLY A 73 14.00 10.75 5.49
N LYS A 74 13.44 11.97 5.39
CA LYS A 74 14.16 13.21 5.70
C LYS A 74 14.39 13.38 7.19
N GLU A 75 13.41 13.01 8.01
CA GLU A 75 13.53 13.08 9.47
C GLU A 75 14.50 12.04 10.02
N GLU A 76 14.50 10.82 9.50
CA GLU A 76 15.52 9.80 9.81
C GLU A 76 16.94 10.30 9.49
N LEU A 77 17.10 11.01 8.37
CA LEU A 77 18.39 11.60 8.00
C LEU A 77 18.81 12.69 8.98
N ARG A 78 17.87 13.47 9.51
CA ARG A 78 18.14 14.49 10.53
C ARG A 78 18.60 13.83 11.83
N LEU A 79 17.83 12.86 12.33
CA LEU A 79 18.14 12.12 13.57
C LEU A 79 19.48 11.38 13.48
N ALA A 80 19.79 10.75 12.34
CA ALA A 80 21.07 10.06 12.15
C ALA A 80 22.28 11.01 12.18
N LYS A 81 22.12 12.24 11.67
CA LYS A 81 23.17 13.28 11.77
C LYS A 81 23.37 13.76 13.21
N GLU A 82 22.28 13.96 13.95
CA GLU A 82 22.32 14.36 15.36
C GLU A 82 22.94 13.27 16.25
N ALA A 83 22.67 12.00 15.95
CA ALA A 83 23.23 10.85 16.67
C ALA A 83 24.69 10.54 16.31
N GLY A 84 25.26 11.19 15.29
CA GLY A 84 26.59 10.87 14.76
C GLY A 84 26.66 9.51 14.04
N ASP A 85 25.52 8.85 13.82
CA ASP A 85 25.38 7.60 13.06
C ASP A 85 25.30 7.89 11.55
N VAL A 86 26.33 8.57 11.08
CA VAL A 86 26.54 8.92 9.68
C VAL A 86 27.69 8.11 9.13
N ASP A 87 27.55 7.63 7.89
CA ASP A 87 28.69 7.07 7.19
C ASP A 87 29.80 8.13 7.00
N GLU A 88 31.01 7.71 6.61
CA GLU A 88 32.16 8.61 6.34
C GLU A 88 31.86 9.71 5.29
N ARG A 89 30.71 9.64 4.60
CA ARG A 89 30.22 10.61 3.61
C ARG A 89 29.03 11.44 4.11
N GLY A 90 28.68 11.37 5.40
CA GLY A 90 27.62 12.17 6.02
C GLY A 90 26.19 11.71 5.73
N ARG A 91 26.00 10.46 5.28
CA ARG A 91 24.67 9.89 5.00
C ARG A 91 24.24 9.00 6.17
N GLY A 92 23.06 9.26 6.73
CA GLY A 92 22.48 8.42 7.79
C GLY A 92 22.33 6.96 7.36
N VAL A 93 22.60 6.03 8.28
CA VAL A 93 22.58 4.57 8.04
C VAL A 93 21.14 4.12 7.80
N ARG A 94 20.78 3.94 6.52
CA ARG A 94 19.45 3.55 6.05
C ARG A 94 19.25 2.04 6.01
N PHE A 95 18.03 1.60 5.72
CA PHE A 95 17.68 0.22 5.38
C PHE A 95 18.59 -0.43 4.33
N ARG A 96 18.94 0.30 3.27
CA ARG A 96 19.90 -0.20 2.27
C ARG A 96 21.29 -0.46 2.86
N THR A 97 21.70 0.32 3.86
CA THR A 97 23.01 0.18 4.50
C THR A 97 23.02 -1.07 5.38
N ALA A 98 21.93 -1.37 6.08
CA ALA A 98 21.80 -2.65 6.79
C ALA A 98 21.87 -3.85 5.83
N ILE A 99 21.17 -3.80 4.68
CA ILE A 99 21.29 -4.84 3.64
C ILE A 99 22.73 -4.95 3.12
N THR A 100 23.37 -3.83 2.82
CA THR A 100 24.75 -3.83 2.28
C THR A 100 25.74 -4.36 3.32
N LYS A 101 25.55 -4.02 4.60
CA LYS A 101 26.36 -4.54 5.72
C LYS A 101 26.11 -6.04 5.92
N ALA A 102 24.86 -6.51 5.85
CA ALA A 102 24.52 -7.93 5.94
C ALA A 102 25.15 -8.75 4.80
N ILE A 103 25.13 -8.24 3.56
CA ILE A 103 25.80 -8.85 2.41
C ILE A 103 27.32 -8.89 2.61
N ALA A 104 27.92 -7.79 3.05
CA ALA A 104 29.35 -7.71 3.32
C ALA A 104 29.79 -8.63 4.48
N TYR A 105 28.91 -8.84 5.46
CA TYR A 105 29.12 -9.78 6.55
C TYR A 105 29.05 -11.23 6.04
N ARG A 106 27.99 -11.60 5.29
CA ARG A 106 27.81 -12.97 4.76
C ARG A 106 28.88 -13.36 3.74
N SER A 107 29.40 -12.40 2.96
CA SER A 107 30.45 -12.67 1.98
C SER A 107 31.78 -13.06 2.64
N ARG A 108 32.02 -12.60 3.88
CA ARG A 108 33.23 -12.87 4.67
C ARG A 108 33.12 -14.12 5.55
N GLU A 109 31.91 -14.65 5.78
CA GLU A 109 31.73 -15.90 6.55
C GLU A 109 32.28 -17.11 5.79
N SER A 110 32.75 -18.14 6.50
CA SER A 110 33.25 -19.39 5.89
C SER A 110 32.15 -20.45 5.69
N LYS A 111 30.88 -20.03 5.61
CA LYS A 111 29.72 -20.90 5.37
C LYS A 111 29.57 -21.27 3.90
N SER A 112 28.80 -22.31 3.62
CA SER A 112 28.43 -22.66 2.24
C SER A 112 27.68 -21.50 1.56
N LYS A 113 27.70 -21.45 0.23
CA LYS A 113 27.00 -20.38 -0.51
C LYS A 113 25.49 -20.46 -0.25
N GLU A 114 24.97 -21.67 -0.11
CA GLU A 114 23.58 -21.99 0.10
C GLU A 114 23.08 -21.49 1.46
N GLU A 115 23.85 -21.71 2.54
CA GLU A 115 23.54 -21.20 3.88
C GLU A 115 23.60 -19.68 3.93
N LYS A 116 24.60 -19.06 3.28
CA LYS A 116 24.72 -17.59 3.20
C LYS A 116 23.52 -16.94 2.52
N ILE A 117 23.00 -17.56 1.46
CA ILE A 117 21.82 -17.07 0.74
C ILE A 117 20.58 -17.21 1.61
N ALA A 118 20.41 -18.33 2.31
CA ALA A 118 19.27 -18.57 3.19
C ALA A 118 19.23 -17.60 4.37
N GLU A 119 20.38 -17.34 5.00
CA GLU A 119 20.46 -16.46 6.14
C GLU A 119 20.40 -14.97 5.74
N LEU A 120 20.99 -14.57 4.60
CA LEU A 120 20.80 -13.21 4.06
C LEU A 120 19.33 -12.93 3.71
N LYS A 121 18.60 -13.94 3.21
CA LYS A 121 17.17 -13.83 2.97
C LYS A 121 16.42 -13.55 4.28
N ASN A 122 16.80 -14.21 5.38
CA ASN A 122 16.23 -13.93 6.70
C ASN A 122 16.58 -12.52 7.21
N ASP A 123 17.80 -12.03 6.99
CA ASP A 123 18.20 -10.67 7.37
C ASP A 123 17.40 -9.59 6.61
N ILE A 124 17.14 -9.81 5.32
CA ILE A 124 16.34 -8.89 4.49
C ILE A 124 14.87 -8.93 4.93
N LEU A 125 14.33 -10.13 5.17
CA LEU A 125 12.95 -10.31 5.64
C LEU A 125 12.74 -9.67 7.02
N ASN A 126 13.74 -9.74 7.90
CA ASN A 126 13.68 -9.12 9.23
C ASN A 126 14.24 -7.69 9.28
N GLY A 127 14.72 -7.15 8.15
CA GLY A 127 15.33 -5.82 8.10
C GLY A 127 14.40 -4.72 8.58
N HIS A 128 13.10 -4.83 8.29
CA HIS A 128 12.09 -3.88 8.76
C HIS A 128 11.88 -3.95 10.26
N LYS A 129 11.94 -5.14 10.86
CA LYS A 129 11.88 -5.33 12.31
C LYS A 129 13.10 -4.73 13.02
N HIS A 130 14.27 -4.79 12.40
CA HIS A 130 15.51 -4.25 12.97
C HIS A 130 15.65 -2.73 12.82
N ILE A 131 15.06 -2.13 11.79
CA ILE A 131 15.23 -0.71 11.47
C ILE A 131 14.06 0.14 11.95
N PHE A 132 12.85 -0.41 11.88
CA PHE A 132 11.63 0.29 12.27
C PHE A 132 11.00 -0.26 13.56
N GLY A 133 11.58 -1.31 14.15
CA GLY A 133 10.87 -2.13 15.16
C GLY A 133 9.78 -2.99 14.49
N GLU A 134 9.23 -3.98 15.19
CA GLU A 134 8.12 -4.77 14.62
C GLU A 134 6.92 -3.87 14.28
N LEU A 135 6.62 -3.75 12.98
CA LEU A 135 5.41 -3.11 12.47
C LEU A 135 4.60 -4.15 11.68
N PRO A 136 3.30 -4.32 11.97
CA PRO A 136 2.48 -5.34 11.33
C PRO A 136 2.22 -4.99 9.85
N ILE A 137 2.23 -6.03 9.02
CA ILE A 137 2.29 -6.07 7.54
C ILE A 137 0.91 -5.75 6.95
N GLU A 138 0.78 -4.96 5.86
CA GLU A 138 -0.14 -5.22 4.72
C GLU A 138 0.24 -4.40 3.46
N ALA A 139 0.33 -5.05 2.27
CA ALA A 139 -0.12 -4.57 0.95
C ALA A 139 0.62 -5.24 -0.24
N GLU A 140 0.07 -6.32 -0.80
CA GLU A 140 0.46 -6.87 -2.11
C GLU A 140 -0.65 -6.67 -3.17
N LYS A 141 -0.44 -5.63 -4.01
CA LYS A 141 -0.66 -5.53 -5.47
C LYS A 141 -2.07 -5.78 -6.06
N VAL A 142 -2.72 -4.68 -6.49
CA VAL A 142 -3.70 -4.69 -7.59
C VAL A 142 -3.06 -4.10 -8.86
N LYS A 143 -2.77 -4.95 -9.86
CA LYS A 143 -2.44 -4.53 -11.24
C LYS A 143 -3.67 -4.77 -12.12
N VAL A 144 -4.34 -3.72 -12.59
CA VAL A 144 -5.30 -3.80 -13.71
C VAL A 144 -4.90 -2.76 -14.76
N LYS A 145 -4.25 -3.21 -15.84
CA LYS A 145 -4.04 -2.38 -17.05
C LYS A 145 -5.29 -2.47 -17.94
N LYS A 146 -5.85 -1.31 -18.31
CA LYS A 146 -7.05 -1.14 -19.13
C LYS A 146 -6.78 -1.40 -20.64
N LYS A 147 -7.60 -2.30 -21.21
CA LYS A 147 -8.34 -2.29 -22.50
C LYS A 147 -7.72 -1.67 -23.78
N LYS A 148 -7.85 -2.38 -24.92
CA LYS A 148 -8.38 -1.85 -26.20
C LYS A 148 -9.03 -2.97 -27.04
N LEU A 149 -10.33 -2.82 -27.33
CA LEU A 149 -11.07 -3.43 -28.44
C LEU A 149 -11.71 -2.25 -29.19
N PRO A 150 -11.43 -2.09 -30.49
CA PRO A 150 -12.50 -2.10 -31.51
C PRO A 150 -12.00 -2.76 -32.83
N ASN A 151 -12.77 -3.33 -33.75
CA ASN A 151 -14.18 -3.69 -33.90
C ASN A 151 -14.24 -5.10 -34.49
#